data_AF-A0A418WEN5-F1
#
_entry.id   AF-A0A418WEN5-F1
#
_cell.length_a   1.000
_cell.length_b   1.000
_cell.length_c   1.000
_cell.angle_alpha   90.00
_cell.angle_beta   90.00
_cell.angle_gamma   90.00
#
_symmetry.space_group_name_H-M   'P 1'
#
loop_
_entity.id
_entity.type
_entity.pdbx_description
1 polymer ?
#
loop_
_entity_poly.entity_id
_entity_poly.type
_entity_poly.pdbx_seq_one_letter_code
_entity_poly.pdbx_strand_id
1 'polypeptide(L)'
;MLLDSDQEGKLREKARKLVESVVPFKYGDTNYQEVCKFFQKGFGTSCGCLCHWMMYKLGAANPDIVNWTDAARGLSFVAGANISRIYHKNTSPFVACAGRGINPLMLGLRPSTGDIVFIHQPGGPQNKEHVFVFLDEVRQGERTKWKTAESGQEGGTDSKFKTRVLHLPTKDLKLGGEVKISDMDNTGPADGDRTVMGWLDLSKLDYVGTP
;
A
#
# COMPACT_ATOMS: atom_id res chain seq x y z
N MET A 1 18.67 3.42 -9.83
CA MET A 1 19.41 4.64 -9.39
C MET A 1 18.94 4.94 -7.97
N LEU A 2 19.82 5.10 -6.98
CA LEU A 2 19.37 5.48 -5.63
C LEU A 2 19.07 6.98 -5.63
N LEU A 3 17.89 7.35 -5.14
CA LEU A 3 17.51 8.76 -4.99
C LEU A 3 18.32 9.40 -3.87
N ASP A 4 18.72 10.65 -4.05
CA ASP A 4 19.20 11.44 -2.92
C ASP A 4 18.03 11.90 -2.02
N SER A 5 18.33 12.49 -0.87
CA SER A 5 17.31 12.90 0.11
C SER A 5 16.35 13.97 -0.41
N ASP A 6 16.81 14.87 -1.31
CA ASP A 6 15.97 15.92 -1.88
C ASP A 6 15.01 15.34 -2.93
N GLN A 7 15.52 14.45 -3.80
CA GLN A 7 14.73 13.70 -4.76
C GLN A 7 13.70 12.81 -4.06
N GLU A 8 14.08 12.15 -2.98
CA GLU A 8 13.13 11.38 -2.17
C GLU A 8 12.06 12.30 -1.62
N GLY A 9 12.40 13.43 -0.97
CA GLY A 9 11.43 14.38 -0.45
C GLY A 9 10.39 14.82 -1.49
N LYS A 10 10.85 15.18 -2.70
CA LYS A 10 10.00 15.56 -3.83
C LYS A 10 9.09 14.42 -4.30
N LEU A 11 9.61 13.20 -4.40
CA LEU A 11 8.84 12.00 -4.73
C LEU A 11 7.69 11.79 -3.73
N ARG A 12 7.99 11.88 -2.43
CA ARG A 12 7.00 11.70 -1.35
C ARG A 12 5.90 12.76 -1.39
N GLU A 13 6.28 14.04 -1.59
CA GLU A 13 5.32 15.14 -1.71
C GLU A 13 4.43 14.98 -2.94
N LYS A 14 5.01 14.61 -4.09
CA LYS A 14 4.26 14.38 -5.33
C LYS A 14 3.30 13.19 -5.19
N ALA A 15 3.73 12.10 -4.55
CA ALA A 15 2.88 10.94 -4.27
C ALA A 15 1.65 11.34 -3.45
N ARG A 16 1.84 12.10 -2.36
CA ARG A 16 0.75 12.65 -1.55
C ARG A 16 -0.21 13.49 -2.39
N LYS A 17 0.29 14.48 -3.13
CA LYS A 17 -0.53 15.37 -3.96
C LYS A 17 -1.36 14.61 -5.00
N LEU A 18 -0.76 13.61 -5.66
CA LEU A 18 -1.47 12.76 -6.62
C LEU A 18 -2.65 12.04 -5.95
N VAL A 19 -2.42 11.40 -4.82
CA VAL A 19 -3.47 10.69 -4.08
C VAL A 19 -4.56 11.63 -3.59
N GLU A 20 -4.18 12.75 -2.99
CA GLU A 20 -5.10 13.77 -2.48
C GLU A 20 -5.93 14.44 -3.58
N SER A 21 -5.43 14.46 -4.83
CA SER A 21 -6.16 15.01 -5.97
C SER A 21 -7.29 14.13 -6.49
N VAL A 22 -7.25 12.81 -6.20
CA VAL A 22 -8.24 11.85 -6.73
C VAL A 22 -9.13 11.24 -5.66
N VAL A 23 -8.67 11.14 -4.41
CA VAL A 23 -9.43 10.56 -3.29
C VAL A 23 -10.17 11.66 -2.52
N PRO A 24 -11.44 11.47 -2.13
CA PRO A 24 -12.28 10.30 -2.36
C PRO A 24 -12.94 10.30 -3.75
N PHE A 25 -13.26 9.11 -4.24
CA PHE A 25 -14.09 8.90 -5.43
C PHE A 25 -15.06 7.75 -5.21
N LYS A 26 -16.18 7.76 -5.92
CA LYS A 26 -17.15 6.66 -6.00
C LYS A 26 -17.14 5.99 -7.36
N TYR A 27 -17.68 4.77 -7.43
CA TYR A 27 -17.91 4.10 -8.71
C TYR A 27 -18.64 5.00 -9.72
N GLY A 28 -18.05 5.14 -10.90
CA GLY A 28 -18.62 5.92 -12.00
C GLY A 28 -18.12 7.38 -12.08
N ASP A 29 -17.53 7.92 -11.02
CA ASP A 29 -16.97 9.28 -11.01
C ASP A 29 -15.78 9.41 -11.99
N THR A 30 -15.46 10.63 -12.42
CA THR A 30 -14.31 10.90 -13.30
C THR A 30 -13.00 10.34 -12.72
N ASN A 31 -12.76 10.57 -11.42
CA ASN A 31 -11.57 10.04 -10.75
C ASN A 31 -11.55 8.51 -10.70
N TYR A 32 -12.73 7.87 -10.55
CA TYR A 32 -12.83 6.42 -10.63
C TYR A 32 -12.46 5.91 -12.02
N GLN A 33 -12.97 6.54 -13.07
CA GLN A 33 -12.68 6.17 -14.46
C GLN A 33 -11.21 6.34 -14.80
N GLU A 34 -10.52 7.31 -14.20
CA GLU A 34 -9.08 7.48 -14.36
C GLU A 34 -8.28 6.44 -13.58
N VAL A 35 -8.52 6.33 -12.28
CA VAL A 35 -7.73 5.48 -11.36
C VAL A 35 -7.99 4.00 -11.61
N CYS A 36 -9.23 3.62 -11.90
CA CYS A 36 -9.66 2.25 -12.12
C CYS A 36 -9.91 1.95 -13.61
N LYS A 37 -9.33 2.72 -14.53
CA LYS A 37 -9.57 2.61 -15.99
C LYS A 37 -9.49 1.18 -16.54
N PHE A 38 -8.54 0.38 -16.04
CA PHE A 38 -8.30 -0.98 -16.50
C PHE A 38 -8.97 -2.04 -15.62
N PHE A 39 -9.64 -1.65 -14.54
CA PHE A 39 -10.36 -2.58 -13.70
C PHE A 39 -11.51 -3.22 -14.48
N GLN A 40 -11.56 -4.55 -14.46
CA GLN A 40 -12.63 -5.33 -15.08
C GLN A 40 -13.44 -6.02 -13.99
N LYS A 41 -14.74 -5.76 -13.97
CA LYS A 41 -15.67 -6.42 -13.04
C LYS A 41 -15.60 -7.93 -13.23
N GLY A 42 -15.44 -8.67 -12.14
CA GLY A 42 -15.31 -10.14 -12.14
C GLY A 42 -13.87 -10.66 -12.11
N PHE A 43 -12.86 -9.80 -12.28
CA PHE A 43 -11.44 -10.21 -12.31
C PHE A 43 -10.63 -9.68 -11.11
N GLY A 44 -11.11 -9.97 -9.90
CA GLY A 44 -10.45 -9.58 -8.64
C GLY A 44 -11.06 -8.34 -8.00
N THR A 45 -10.25 -7.61 -7.23
CA THR A 45 -10.67 -6.41 -6.48
C THR A 45 -10.03 -5.15 -7.07
N SER A 46 -10.65 -3.98 -6.85
CA SER A 46 -10.02 -2.69 -7.18
C SER A 46 -8.94 -2.28 -6.16
N CYS A 47 -8.72 -3.11 -5.13
CA CYS A 47 -7.59 -3.01 -4.21
C CYS A 47 -6.30 -3.01 -5.03
N GLY A 48 -5.56 -1.90 -4.97
CA GLY A 48 -4.33 -1.70 -5.74
C GLY A 48 -4.48 -0.84 -6.99
N CYS A 49 -5.69 -0.52 -7.47
CA CYS A 49 -5.86 0.42 -8.61
C CYS A 49 -5.23 1.79 -8.28
N LEU A 50 -5.55 2.35 -7.11
CA LEU A 50 -4.94 3.61 -6.64
C LEU A 50 -3.40 3.51 -6.56
N CYS A 51 -2.88 2.39 -6.04
CA CYS A 51 -1.45 2.15 -5.90
C CYS A 51 -0.74 2.15 -7.26
N HIS A 52 -1.27 1.39 -8.23
CA HIS A 52 -0.71 1.30 -9.59
C HIS A 52 -0.84 2.60 -10.37
N TRP A 53 -1.98 3.27 -10.28
CA TRP A 53 -2.19 4.58 -10.89
C TRP A 53 -1.17 5.59 -10.35
N MET A 54 -0.96 5.64 -9.03
CA MET A 54 0.01 6.55 -8.40
C MET A 54 1.44 6.22 -8.86
N MET A 55 1.87 4.95 -8.80
CA MET A 55 3.19 4.54 -9.28
C MET A 55 3.41 4.92 -10.74
N TYR A 56 2.41 4.67 -11.60
CA TYR A 56 2.45 5.04 -13.01
C TYR A 56 2.60 6.57 -13.20
N LYS A 57 1.82 7.39 -12.48
CA LYS A 57 1.88 8.86 -12.55
C LYS A 57 3.19 9.43 -12.01
N LEU A 58 3.82 8.75 -11.05
CA LEU A 58 5.15 9.08 -10.55
C LEU A 58 6.27 8.72 -11.54
N GLY A 59 5.98 7.92 -12.57
CA GLY A 59 6.96 7.52 -13.57
C GLY A 59 7.58 6.15 -13.33
N ALA A 60 7.09 5.36 -12.37
CA ALA A 60 7.62 4.02 -12.13
C ALA A 60 7.52 3.16 -13.39
N ALA A 61 8.61 2.47 -13.72
CA ALA A 61 8.82 1.87 -15.04
C ALA A 61 8.90 0.34 -15.03
N ASN A 62 9.01 -0.28 -13.86
CA ASN A 62 9.22 -1.72 -13.77
C ASN A 62 7.93 -2.49 -14.10
N PRO A 63 7.86 -3.22 -15.24
CA PRO A 63 6.64 -3.93 -15.66
C PRO A 63 6.27 -5.10 -14.74
N ASP A 64 7.22 -5.60 -13.95
CA ASP A 64 6.96 -6.66 -12.96
C ASP A 64 6.27 -6.13 -11.70
N ILE A 65 6.29 -4.80 -11.48
CA ILE A 65 5.71 -4.13 -10.32
C ILE A 65 4.48 -3.33 -10.70
N VAL A 66 4.56 -2.52 -11.76
CA VAL A 66 3.48 -1.61 -12.15
C VAL A 66 2.49 -2.34 -13.04
N ASN A 67 1.24 -2.49 -12.58
CA ASN A 67 0.15 -3.08 -13.33
C ASN A 67 -0.66 -2.00 -14.07
N TRP A 68 -0.14 -1.54 -15.20
CA TRP A 68 -0.75 -0.49 -16.02
C TRP A 68 -0.50 -0.75 -17.51
N THR A 69 -1.24 -0.08 -18.39
CA THR A 69 -1.01 -0.17 -19.85
C THR A 69 -0.37 1.12 -20.36
N ASP A 70 0.88 1.02 -20.79
CA ASP A 70 1.65 2.08 -21.47
C ASP A 70 2.76 1.43 -22.30
N ALA A 71 2.57 1.37 -23.62
CA ALA A 71 3.52 0.73 -24.53
C ALA A 71 4.87 1.45 -24.58
N ALA A 72 4.92 2.77 -24.39
CA ALA A 72 6.17 3.53 -24.42
C ALA A 72 7.08 3.19 -23.23
N ARG A 73 6.51 2.67 -22.13
CA ARG A 73 7.21 2.21 -20.94
C ARG A 73 7.29 0.69 -20.82
N GLY A 74 6.81 -0.05 -21.84
CA GLY A 74 6.74 -1.51 -21.79
C GLY A 74 5.78 -2.07 -20.73
N LEU A 75 4.81 -1.27 -20.27
CA LEU A 75 3.84 -1.67 -19.26
C LEU A 75 2.61 -2.31 -19.92
N SER A 76 2.19 -3.46 -19.41
CA SER A 76 0.94 -4.11 -19.79
C SER A 76 0.13 -4.47 -18.55
N PHE A 77 -1.15 -4.08 -18.56
CA PHE A 77 -2.10 -4.47 -17.53
C PHE A 77 -2.40 -5.98 -17.62
N VAL A 78 -2.45 -6.64 -16.47
CA VAL A 78 -2.87 -8.03 -16.30
C VAL A 78 -3.99 -8.07 -15.26
N ALA A 79 -5.16 -8.57 -15.69
CA ALA A 79 -6.32 -8.71 -14.83
C ALA A 79 -6.02 -9.61 -13.62
N GLY A 80 -6.49 -9.23 -12.43
CA GLY A 80 -6.21 -9.95 -11.18
C GLY A 80 -4.80 -9.76 -10.58
N ALA A 81 -3.88 -9.06 -11.27
CA ALA A 81 -2.49 -8.95 -10.82
C ALA A 81 -2.17 -7.70 -9.98
N ASN A 82 -3.19 -6.91 -9.59
CA ASN A 82 -2.96 -5.66 -8.85
C ASN A 82 -2.24 -5.87 -7.52
N ILE A 83 -2.65 -6.87 -6.75
CA ILE A 83 -1.98 -7.17 -5.48
C ILE A 83 -0.70 -7.97 -5.70
N SER A 84 -0.74 -8.99 -6.56
CA SER A 84 0.41 -9.89 -6.76
C SER A 84 1.62 -9.21 -7.40
N ARG A 85 1.46 -8.16 -8.22
CA ARG A 85 2.59 -7.38 -8.73
C ARG A 85 3.25 -6.50 -7.67
N ILE A 86 2.52 -6.05 -6.64
CA ILE A 86 3.12 -5.35 -5.49
C ILE A 86 4.07 -6.30 -4.73
N TYR A 87 3.81 -7.60 -4.79
CA TYR A 87 4.67 -8.70 -4.31
C TYR A 87 5.80 -9.11 -5.27
N HIS A 88 6.09 -8.30 -6.31
CA HIS A 88 7.22 -8.41 -7.24
C HIS A 88 7.86 -9.83 -7.34
N LYS A 89 7.40 -10.69 -8.25
CA LYS A 89 8.00 -12.02 -8.52
C LYS A 89 8.14 -12.94 -7.28
N ASN A 90 7.18 -12.93 -6.36
CA ASN A 90 7.24 -13.68 -5.09
C ASN A 90 8.38 -13.27 -4.16
N THR A 91 9.02 -12.13 -4.40
CA THR A 91 9.85 -11.50 -3.38
C THR A 91 8.94 -10.68 -2.47
N SER A 92 9.08 -10.87 -1.17
CA SER A 92 8.32 -10.11 -0.16
C SER A 92 8.37 -8.60 -0.49
N PRO A 93 7.37 -7.79 -0.10
CA PRO A 93 7.45 -6.33 -0.25
C PRO A 93 8.84 -5.85 0.19
N PHE A 94 9.37 -4.80 -0.46
CA PHE A 94 10.76 -4.37 -0.27
C PHE A 94 11.19 -4.27 1.20
N VAL A 95 10.25 -4.04 2.10
CA VAL A 95 10.43 -4.28 3.54
C VAL A 95 9.39 -5.28 4.04
N ALA A 96 9.86 -6.48 4.41
CA ALA A 96 9.04 -7.56 4.94
C ALA A 96 8.88 -7.46 6.47
N CYS A 97 7.63 -7.45 6.94
CA CYS A 97 7.27 -7.50 8.37
C CYS A 97 6.93 -8.90 8.85
N ALA A 98 6.34 -9.71 7.97
CA ALA A 98 6.06 -11.12 8.23
C ALA A 98 7.10 -11.99 7.50
N GLY A 99 7.74 -12.90 8.23
CA GLY A 99 8.83 -13.74 7.70
C GLY A 99 10.07 -13.71 8.58
N ARG A 100 11.01 -14.64 8.34
CA ARG A 100 12.16 -14.96 9.21
C ARG A 100 12.89 -13.69 9.70
N GLY A 101 12.79 -13.38 11.00
CA GLY A 101 13.50 -12.27 11.63
C GLY A 101 12.67 -11.49 12.64
N ILE A 102 13.23 -10.39 13.13
CA ILE A 102 12.49 -9.40 13.94
C ILE A 102 11.74 -8.49 12.99
N ASN A 103 10.46 -8.25 13.25
CA ASN A 103 9.61 -7.39 12.46
C ASN A 103 10.16 -5.94 12.46
N PRO A 104 10.47 -5.33 11.29
CA PRO A 104 11.00 -3.98 11.16
C PRO A 104 10.20 -2.90 11.91
N LEU A 105 8.87 -3.04 11.96
CA LEU A 105 8.01 -2.11 12.70
C LEU A 105 8.30 -2.13 14.21
N MET A 106 8.69 -3.28 14.76
CA MET A 106 9.11 -3.39 16.15
C MET A 106 10.49 -2.79 16.40
N LEU A 107 11.32 -2.67 15.36
CA LEU A 107 12.63 -2.02 15.40
C LEU A 107 12.57 -0.51 15.12
N GLY A 108 11.38 0.05 14.95
CA GLY A 108 11.21 1.49 14.68
C GLY A 108 11.29 1.89 13.21
N LEU A 109 11.53 0.95 12.28
CA LEU A 109 11.41 1.24 10.85
C LEU A 109 9.94 1.50 10.51
N ARG A 110 9.69 2.43 9.59
CA ARG A 110 8.34 2.86 9.21
C ARG A 110 8.25 3.05 7.68
N PRO A 111 7.07 2.83 7.09
CA PRO A 111 6.81 3.31 5.74
C PRO A 111 6.88 4.84 5.70
N SER A 112 7.31 5.36 4.56
CA SER A 112 7.30 6.79 4.24
C SER A 112 6.06 7.14 3.42
N THR A 113 5.65 8.41 3.42
CA THR A 113 4.49 8.88 2.62
C THR A 113 4.55 8.37 1.17
N GLY A 114 3.45 7.82 0.68
CA GLY A 114 3.36 7.22 -0.66
C GLY A 114 3.72 5.74 -0.71
N ASP A 115 4.38 5.17 0.30
CA ASP A 115 4.66 3.73 0.32
C ASP A 115 3.36 2.91 0.29
N ILE A 116 3.43 1.75 -0.36
CA ILE A 116 2.28 0.88 -0.52
C ILE A 116 2.39 -0.24 0.51
N VAL A 117 1.51 -0.23 1.50
CA VAL A 117 1.50 -1.22 2.58
C VAL A 117 0.58 -2.36 2.19
N PHE A 118 1.05 -3.58 2.41
CA PHE A 118 0.23 -4.78 2.28
C PHE A 118 -0.17 -5.33 3.64
N ILE A 119 -1.45 -5.69 3.75
CA ILE A 119 -2.03 -6.28 4.94
C ILE A 119 -2.82 -7.54 4.60
N HIS A 120 -2.84 -8.49 5.53
CA HIS A 120 -3.52 -9.78 5.36
C HIS A 120 -4.13 -10.25 6.67
N GLN A 121 -5.31 -10.88 6.64
CA GLN A 121 -5.92 -11.48 7.84
C GLN A 121 -5.43 -12.93 7.99
N PRO A 122 -4.63 -13.28 9.02
CA PRO A 122 -4.13 -14.65 9.18
C PRO A 122 -5.25 -15.67 9.34
N GLY A 123 -5.10 -16.84 8.68
CA GLY A 123 -6.12 -17.88 8.67
C GLY A 123 -7.40 -17.52 7.91
N GLY A 124 -7.48 -16.31 7.36
CA GLY A 124 -8.59 -15.87 6.51
C GLY A 124 -8.42 -16.36 5.06
N PRO A 125 -9.51 -16.43 4.29
CA PRO A 125 -9.44 -16.72 2.86
C PRO A 125 -8.61 -15.65 2.11
N GLN A 126 -8.00 -16.02 0.97
CA GLN A 126 -7.15 -15.14 0.14
C GLN A 126 -7.82 -13.81 -0.23
N ASN A 127 -9.15 -13.74 -0.24
CA ASN A 127 -9.91 -12.51 -0.46
C ASN A 127 -9.87 -11.49 0.71
N LYS A 128 -9.07 -11.75 1.76
CA LYS A 128 -8.85 -10.81 2.88
C LYS A 128 -7.56 -10.02 2.79
N GLU A 129 -6.78 -10.21 1.74
CA GLU A 129 -5.66 -9.36 1.36
C GLU A 129 -6.12 -7.94 1.02
N HIS A 130 -5.29 -6.96 1.34
CA HIS A 130 -5.55 -5.57 0.99
C HIS A 130 -4.26 -4.77 0.89
N VAL A 131 -4.32 -3.69 0.11
CA VAL A 131 -3.23 -2.74 -0.05
C VAL A 131 -3.75 -1.32 0.07
N PHE A 132 -2.91 -0.44 0.60
CA PHE A 132 -3.21 0.98 0.70
C PHE A 132 -1.95 1.82 0.54
N VAL A 133 -2.13 3.09 0.20
CA VAL A 133 -1.07 4.09 0.23
C VAL A 133 -0.96 4.64 1.65
N PHE A 134 0.20 4.53 2.27
CA PHE A 134 0.51 5.17 3.55
C PHE A 134 0.71 6.66 3.34
N LEU A 135 0.06 7.49 4.16
CA LEU A 135 0.20 8.94 4.07
C LEU A 135 0.98 9.50 5.24
N ASP A 136 0.66 9.09 6.47
CA ASP A 136 1.16 9.75 7.67
C ASP A 136 1.07 8.83 8.89
N GLU A 137 1.95 9.05 9.88
CA GLU A 137 1.91 8.42 11.19
C GLU A 137 1.67 9.49 12.26
N VAL A 138 0.62 9.31 13.07
CA VAL A 138 0.31 10.14 14.21
C VAL A 138 0.43 9.31 15.48
N ARG A 139 1.28 9.75 16.41
CA ARG A 139 1.39 9.13 17.75
C ARG A 139 0.50 9.88 18.73
N GLN A 140 -0.39 9.16 19.40
CA GLN A 140 -1.31 9.69 20.42
C GLN A 140 -1.14 8.86 21.70
N GLY A 141 -0.29 9.36 22.62
CA GLY A 141 0.16 8.57 23.76
C GLY A 141 0.93 7.33 23.30
N GLU A 142 0.56 6.16 23.80
CA GLU A 142 1.16 4.87 23.41
C GLU A 142 0.60 4.33 22.08
N ARG A 143 -0.42 4.98 21.50
CA ARG A 143 -1.05 4.52 20.26
C ARG A 143 -0.36 5.11 19.03
N THR A 144 -0.14 4.26 18.04
CA THR A 144 0.30 4.66 16.71
C THR A 144 -0.88 4.56 15.75
N LYS A 145 -1.21 5.68 15.10
CA LYS A 145 -2.29 5.77 14.11
C LYS A 145 -1.71 6.09 12.74
N TRP A 146 -2.14 5.37 11.72
CA TRP A 146 -1.74 5.60 10.34
C TRP A 146 -2.87 6.23 9.55
N LYS A 147 -2.59 7.33 8.84
CA LYS A 147 -3.48 7.84 7.81
C LYS A 147 -3.17 7.12 6.50
N THR A 148 -4.20 6.64 5.84
CA THR A 148 -4.07 5.83 4.62
C THR A 148 -5.07 6.28 3.57
N ALA A 149 -4.72 6.11 2.30
CA ALA A 149 -5.66 6.22 1.19
C ALA A 149 -5.77 4.86 0.49
N GLU A 150 -6.99 4.47 0.17
CA GLU A 150 -7.25 3.15 -0.41
C GLU A 150 -8.44 3.18 -1.35
N SER A 151 -8.37 2.32 -2.38
CA SER A 151 -9.47 2.03 -3.30
C SER A 151 -9.90 0.58 -3.12
N GLY A 152 -11.21 0.33 -3.07
CA GLY A 152 -11.77 -1.01 -2.97
C GLY A 152 -11.56 -1.65 -1.60
N GLN A 153 -12.65 -1.85 -0.86
CA GLN A 153 -12.77 -2.83 0.23
C GLN A 153 -14.29 -3.09 0.39
N GLU A 154 -14.68 -4.23 0.98
CA GLU A 154 -16.10 -4.53 1.31
C GLU A 154 -17.04 -4.62 0.09
N GLY A 155 -16.59 -5.22 -1.01
CA GLY A 155 -17.40 -5.41 -2.22
C GLY A 155 -17.62 -4.14 -3.05
N GLY A 156 -17.02 -3.02 -2.63
CA GLY A 156 -17.08 -1.74 -3.33
C GLY A 156 -15.84 -1.45 -4.18
N THR A 157 -15.96 -0.39 -4.98
CA THR A 157 -14.89 0.14 -5.82
C THR A 157 -14.45 1.55 -5.42
N ASP A 158 -15.15 2.15 -4.46
CA ASP A 158 -14.92 3.49 -3.95
C ASP A 158 -13.55 3.64 -3.28
N SER A 159 -13.07 4.87 -3.22
CA SER A 159 -11.88 5.25 -2.45
C SER A 159 -12.20 6.15 -1.28
N LYS A 160 -11.40 6.01 -0.22
CA LYS A 160 -11.53 6.80 1.00
C LYS A 160 -10.19 6.97 1.69
N PHE A 161 -10.08 8.06 2.44
CA PHE A 161 -9.08 8.17 3.49
C PHE A 161 -9.55 7.40 4.72
N LYS A 162 -8.62 6.74 5.39
CA LYS A 162 -8.85 6.08 6.68
C LYS A 162 -7.79 6.46 7.69
N THR A 163 -8.17 6.36 8.95
CA THR A 163 -7.23 6.25 10.06
C THR A 163 -7.25 4.81 10.54
N ARG A 164 -6.10 4.17 10.59
CA ARG A 164 -5.91 2.80 11.06
C ARG A 164 -5.07 2.80 12.33
N VAL A 165 -5.39 1.94 13.28
CA VAL A 165 -4.61 1.81 14.52
C VAL A 165 -3.64 0.66 14.39
N LEU A 166 -2.37 0.93 14.67
CA LEU A 166 -1.31 -0.07 14.66
C LEU A 166 -1.13 -0.64 16.07
N HIS A 167 -1.21 -1.96 16.19
CA HIS A 167 -1.01 -2.69 17.44
C HIS A 167 0.40 -3.29 17.45
N LEU A 168 1.32 -2.54 18.04
CA LEU A 168 2.69 -2.98 18.25
C LEU A 168 2.76 -3.87 19.51
N PRO A 169 3.38 -5.07 19.46
CA PRO A 169 3.54 -5.89 20.64
C PRO A 169 4.42 -5.15 21.68
N THR A 170 3.89 -4.95 22.89
CA THR A 170 4.56 -4.14 23.93
C THR A 170 5.50 -4.93 24.83
N LYS A 171 5.44 -6.27 24.84
CA LYS A 171 6.10 -7.08 25.87
C LYS A 171 7.09 -8.14 25.38
N ASP A 172 7.23 -8.33 24.07
CA ASP A 172 8.08 -9.41 23.56
C ASP A 172 8.54 -9.09 22.13
N LEU A 173 9.79 -8.61 21.98
CA LEU A 173 10.51 -8.60 20.71
C LEU A 173 10.84 -10.05 20.30
N LYS A 174 9.81 -10.85 20.02
CA LYS A 174 9.96 -12.22 19.54
C LYS A 174 10.24 -12.20 18.05
N LEU A 175 11.12 -13.11 17.62
CA LEU A 175 11.26 -13.44 16.21
C LEU A 175 9.88 -13.83 15.66
N GLY A 176 9.48 -13.22 14.55
CA GLY A 176 8.16 -13.43 13.94
C GLY A 176 6.99 -12.74 14.66
N GLY A 177 7.25 -11.75 15.52
CA GLY A 177 6.18 -10.93 16.11
C GLY A 177 5.30 -10.26 15.06
N GLU A 178 4.02 -10.61 15.05
CA GLU A 178 3.05 -10.01 14.14
C GLU A 178 2.63 -8.61 14.63
N VAL A 179 2.59 -7.65 13.71
CA VAL A 179 2.01 -6.34 13.97
C VAL A 179 0.63 -6.29 13.35
N LYS A 180 -0.39 -6.05 14.18
CA LYS A 180 -1.79 -5.98 13.74
C LYS A 180 -2.18 -4.55 13.39
N ILE A 181 -3.19 -4.42 12.55
CA ILE A 181 -3.76 -3.15 12.14
C ILE A 181 -5.28 -3.24 12.03
N SER A 182 -5.97 -2.27 12.64
CA SER A 182 -7.43 -2.23 12.75
C SER A 182 -8.02 -0.93 12.19
N ASP A 183 -9.27 -0.99 11.75
CA ASP A 183 -10.06 0.19 11.37
C ASP A 183 -10.74 0.84 12.60
N MET A 184 -10.80 0.12 13.72
CA MET A 184 -11.40 0.57 14.98
C MET A 184 -10.32 1.04 15.97
N ASP A 185 -10.62 2.08 16.76
CA ASP A 185 -9.74 2.62 17.80
C ASP A 185 -9.79 1.80 19.10
N ASN A 186 -9.60 0.49 18.94
CA ASN A 186 -9.58 -0.48 20.04
C ASN A 186 -8.27 -0.36 20.84
N THR A 187 -8.31 -0.73 22.11
CA THR A 187 -7.14 -0.73 23.02
C THR A 187 -6.13 -1.85 22.71
N GLY A 188 -6.51 -2.84 21.91
CA GLY A 188 -5.66 -3.96 21.52
C GLY A 188 -6.22 -4.70 20.29
N PRO A 189 -5.51 -5.74 19.82
CA PRO A 189 -5.87 -6.47 18.62
C PRO A 189 -7.13 -7.32 18.83
N ALA A 190 -7.98 -7.41 17.81
CA ALA A 190 -9.19 -8.25 17.76
C ALA A 190 -9.08 -9.36 16.70
N ASP A 191 -9.94 -10.39 16.79
CA ASP A 191 -9.93 -11.58 15.91
C ASP A 191 -10.20 -11.29 14.41
N GLY A 192 -10.57 -10.05 14.06
CA GLY A 192 -10.72 -9.57 12.68
C GLY A 192 -9.58 -8.69 12.18
N ASP A 193 -8.61 -8.36 13.03
CA ASP A 193 -7.54 -7.44 12.66
C ASP A 193 -6.58 -8.09 11.67
N ARG A 194 -6.10 -7.27 10.73
CA ARG A 194 -5.17 -7.71 9.71
C ARG A 194 -3.74 -7.59 10.25
N THR A 195 -2.85 -8.46 9.79
CA THR A 195 -1.40 -8.35 9.99
C THR A 195 -0.79 -7.46 8.91
N VAL A 196 0.11 -6.56 9.30
CA VAL A 196 0.97 -5.85 8.35
C VAL A 196 2.05 -6.81 7.87
N MET A 197 2.03 -7.17 6.59
CA MET A 197 3.01 -8.12 6.04
C MET A 197 4.28 -7.43 5.54
N GLY A 198 4.18 -6.16 5.16
CA GLY A 198 5.30 -5.39 4.65
C GLY A 198 4.82 -4.18 3.83
N TRP A 199 5.78 -3.48 3.22
CA TRP A 199 5.49 -2.40 2.29
C TRP A 199 6.45 -2.34 1.12
N LEU A 200 5.95 -1.81 0.00
CA LEU A 200 6.72 -1.43 -1.17
C LEU A 200 7.20 0.02 -0.95
N ASP A 201 8.51 0.15 -0.75
CA ASP A 201 9.20 1.43 -0.64
C ASP A 201 9.35 2.10 -2.02
N LEU A 202 8.69 3.25 -2.21
CA LEU A 202 8.74 3.97 -3.48
C LEU A 202 10.17 4.41 -3.84
N SER A 203 11.02 4.74 -2.86
CA SER A 203 12.40 5.18 -3.13
C SER A 203 13.28 4.13 -3.80
N LYS A 204 12.83 2.86 -3.78
CA LYS A 204 13.52 1.71 -4.36
C LYS A 204 13.02 1.30 -5.74
N LEU A 205 12.05 2.03 -6.30
CA LEU A 205 11.54 1.78 -7.64
C LEU A 205 12.41 2.44 -8.72
N ASP A 206 12.38 1.86 -9.91
CA ASP A 206 12.96 2.47 -11.11
C ASP A 206 11.96 3.44 -11.75
N TYR A 207 12.42 4.65 -12.04
CA TYR A 207 11.60 5.73 -12.62
C TYR A 207 12.11 6.12 -14.02
N VAL A 208 11.18 6.44 -14.91
CA VAL A 208 11.50 7.08 -16.19
C VAL A 208 11.79 8.56 -15.92
N GLY A 209 13.07 8.95 -15.97
CA GLY A 209 13.53 10.31 -15.68
C GLY A 209 13.67 10.59 -14.18
N THR A 210 13.83 11.86 -13.82
CA THR A 210 13.83 12.30 -12.41
C THR A 210 12.38 12.42 -11.93
N PRO A 211 11.97 11.70 -10.87
CA PRO A 211 10.58 11.66 -10.41
C PRO A 211 10.03 13.00 -9.90
#